data_AF-A0AAW2RRN0-F1
#
_entry.id   AF-A0AAW2RRN0-F1
#
_cell.length_a   1.000
_cell.length_b   1.000
_cell.length_c   1.000
_cell.angle_alpha   90.00
_cell.angle_beta   90.00
_cell.angle_gamma   90.00
#
_symmetry.space_group_name_H-M   'P 1'
#
loop_
_entity.id
_entity.type
_entity.pdbx_description
1 polymer ?
#
loop_
_entity_poly.entity_id
_entity_poly.type
_entity_poly.pdbx_seq_one_letter_code
_entity_poly.pdbx_strand_id
1 'polypeptide(L)'
;MVDLGWKTTMIPSELPNKSPKFTSKLQISIPPPKVRVAELSAASELACSAYESYLRLPELKKLWEAREFPGWKSESLLKPAFMALEITFRFIFTVLSDMRPYANRRQWRRRLEELARSEVEIISLLCEEEEEDTETHGTIPVVDLTSVGGVVAPENSSAEVWKMADGTVVVSQVSEMSLLPQLGAWPEFEEVVRTLQYSIECQMQGCPYTLGLGEPNLRGKPSINYDLICKPAELHALKKCPNDDIVKNFENRAVYSVHQILESWIRVGKQLLERISDEIDSQSYDRASNHCWILEKIWMILNQIEDLHLLMDPDDFFRLKDQLMIKAISDSELFCFRSRQLVEFSKSSKDLKHKVPAILEVEVDPTGGPRIQDAAMDLYRKKEEHSKIHLLQAMQAVEAAVKRFYFCYKQLLAAVMGSLEAKWNNVESGDLLSQIFQEPTYFPSLDAAKTFLGERWNH
;
A
#
# COMPACT_ATOMS: atom_id res chain seq x y z
N MET A 1 -3.17 -44.33 29.85
CA MET A 1 -3.11 -45.64 29.16
C MET A 1 -4.46 -45.82 28.48
N VAL A 2 -4.56 -45.36 27.23
CA VAL A 2 -5.78 -45.42 26.41
C VAL A 2 -5.33 -45.75 24.97
N ASP A 3 -6.03 -46.72 24.40
CA ASP A 3 -5.71 -47.55 23.24
C ASP A 3 -5.57 -46.82 21.90
N LEU A 4 -4.60 -47.28 21.10
CA LEU A 4 -4.38 -46.99 19.69
C LEU A 4 -5.08 -48.06 18.83
N GLY A 5 -6.02 -47.66 17.98
CA GLY A 5 -6.70 -48.55 17.04
C GLY A 5 -6.69 -47.99 15.62
N TRP A 6 -5.60 -48.22 14.89
CA TRP A 6 -5.53 -48.03 13.45
C TRP A 6 -6.27 -49.17 12.73
N LYS A 7 -7.19 -48.83 11.80
CA LYS A 7 -7.69 -49.75 10.79
C LYS A 7 -7.47 -49.17 9.40
N THR A 8 -6.48 -49.76 8.75
CA THR A 8 -6.09 -49.67 7.35
C THR A 8 -7.13 -50.39 6.49
N THR A 9 -7.68 -49.71 5.49
CA THR A 9 -8.37 -50.35 4.36
C THR A 9 -7.48 -50.22 3.13
N MET A 10 -6.82 -51.34 2.78
CA MET A 10 -6.16 -51.56 1.50
C MET A 10 -7.21 -51.64 0.38
N ILE A 11 -6.94 -50.97 -0.74
CA ILE A 11 -7.60 -51.21 -2.04
C ILE A 11 -6.47 -51.57 -3.04
N PRO A 12 -6.62 -52.62 -3.87
CA PRO A 12 -5.51 -53.17 -4.64
C PRO A 12 -5.18 -52.35 -5.88
N SER A 13 -3.90 -52.41 -6.27
CA SER A 13 -3.32 -51.84 -7.46
C SER A 13 -3.76 -52.60 -8.72
N GLU A 14 -4.54 -51.96 -9.59
CA GLU A 14 -4.68 -52.35 -10.99
C GLU A 14 -4.32 -51.16 -11.88
N LEU A 15 -3.12 -51.22 -12.47
CA LEU A 15 -2.66 -50.34 -13.54
C LEU A 15 -3.23 -50.81 -14.88
N PRO A 16 -3.90 -49.95 -15.67
CA PRO A 16 -4.03 -50.15 -17.10
C PRO A 16 -2.95 -49.37 -17.84
N ASN A 17 -1.93 -50.09 -18.32
CA ASN A 17 -1.06 -49.64 -19.40
C ASN A 17 -1.89 -49.39 -20.66
N LYS A 18 -2.10 -48.13 -21.04
CA LYS A 18 -2.47 -47.70 -22.40
C LYS A 18 -2.25 -46.18 -22.54
N SER A 19 -1.35 -45.81 -23.44
CA SER A 19 -1.08 -44.43 -23.86
C SER A 19 -2.34 -43.77 -24.46
N PRO A 20 -2.64 -42.49 -24.16
CA PRO A 20 -3.77 -41.82 -24.76
C PRO A 20 -3.41 -41.38 -26.18
N LYS A 21 -4.15 -41.93 -27.16
CA LYS A 21 -4.13 -41.52 -28.56
C LYS A 21 -4.71 -40.10 -28.67
N PHE A 22 -3.95 -39.17 -29.24
CA PHE A 22 -4.44 -37.85 -29.63
C PHE A 22 -5.61 -38.00 -30.60
N THR A 23 -6.79 -37.53 -30.20
CA THR A 23 -7.92 -37.36 -31.11
C THR A 23 -8.13 -35.87 -31.36
N SER A 24 -7.91 -35.48 -32.60
CA SER A 24 -8.09 -34.13 -33.12
C SER A 24 -9.58 -33.84 -33.30
N LYS A 25 -10.21 -33.22 -32.29
CA LYS A 25 -11.46 -32.46 -32.47
C LYS A 25 -11.39 -31.22 -31.59
N LEU A 26 -11.03 -30.09 -32.19
CA LEU A 26 -11.24 -28.76 -31.63
C LEU A 26 -12.76 -28.55 -31.46
N GLN A 27 -13.28 -28.92 -30.29
CA GLN A 27 -14.55 -28.40 -29.82
C GLN A 27 -14.29 -26.99 -29.34
N ILE A 28 -14.64 -26.01 -30.19
CA ILE A 28 -14.75 -24.62 -29.80
C ILE A 28 -15.86 -24.58 -28.73
N SER A 29 -15.46 -24.54 -27.46
CA SER A 29 -16.37 -24.28 -26.37
C SER A 29 -16.90 -22.86 -26.52
N ILE A 30 -18.22 -22.74 -26.56
CA ILE A 30 -18.95 -21.47 -26.46
C ILE A 30 -18.38 -20.72 -25.24
N PRO A 31 -18.00 -19.44 -25.35
CA PRO A 31 -17.47 -18.71 -24.22
C PRO A 31 -18.50 -18.72 -23.09
N PRO A 32 -18.08 -18.90 -21.83
CA PRO A 32 -19.00 -18.87 -20.69
C PRO A 32 -19.82 -17.58 -20.73
N PRO A 33 -21.08 -17.61 -20.26
CA PRO A 33 -21.93 -16.43 -20.23
C PRO A 33 -21.16 -15.28 -19.58
N LYS A 34 -21.23 -14.08 -20.20
CA LYS A 34 -20.60 -12.86 -19.67
C LYS A 34 -20.98 -12.74 -18.20
N VAL A 35 -20.03 -13.01 -17.30
CA VAL A 35 -20.19 -12.71 -15.88
C VAL A 35 -20.53 -11.24 -15.84
N ARG A 36 -21.73 -10.90 -15.39
CA ARG A 36 -22.07 -9.51 -15.12
C ARG A 36 -21.16 -9.10 -13.97
N VAL A 37 -20.09 -8.40 -14.30
CA VAL A 37 -19.21 -7.76 -13.33
C VAL A 37 -20.07 -6.70 -12.65
N ALA A 38 -20.38 -6.89 -11.37
CA ALA A 38 -21.03 -5.86 -10.58
C ALA A 38 -20.10 -4.64 -10.56
N GLU A 39 -20.68 -3.46 -10.76
CA GLU A 39 -19.92 -2.23 -10.67
C GLU A 39 -19.41 -2.07 -9.24
N LEU A 40 -18.09 -1.93 -9.10
CA LEU A 40 -17.47 -1.69 -7.80
C LEU A 40 -18.12 -0.45 -7.18
N SER A 41 -18.71 -0.58 -6.01
CA SER A 41 -19.42 0.50 -5.32
C SER A 41 -19.03 0.52 -3.86
N ALA A 42 -19.03 1.72 -3.29
CA ALA A 42 -18.85 1.87 -1.86
C ALA A 42 -20.07 1.33 -1.11
N ALA A 43 -19.88 1.07 0.18
CA ALA A 43 -20.98 0.72 1.08
C ALA A 43 -22.03 1.85 1.17
N SER A 44 -23.11 1.60 1.89
CA SER A 44 -24.15 2.60 2.11
C SER A 44 -23.58 3.90 2.68
N GLU A 45 -24.16 5.04 2.31
CA GLU A 45 -23.70 6.38 2.73
C GLU A 45 -23.57 6.51 4.26
N LEU A 46 -24.48 5.89 5.00
CA LEU A 46 -24.43 5.83 6.46
C LEU A 46 -23.23 5.02 6.97
N ALA A 47 -22.93 3.87 6.36
CA ALA A 47 -21.80 3.03 6.74
C ALA A 47 -20.44 3.70 6.43
N CYS A 48 -20.33 4.35 5.28
CA CYS A 48 -19.15 5.14 4.92
C CYS A 48 -18.93 6.32 5.88
N SER A 49 -19.97 7.12 6.16
CA SER A 49 -19.85 8.26 7.07
C SER A 49 -19.56 7.83 8.51
N ALA A 50 -20.11 6.69 8.96
CA ALA A 50 -19.76 6.11 10.26
C ALA A 50 -18.29 5.66 10.33
N TYR A 51 -17.77 5.05 9.25
CA TYR A 51 -16.36 4.67 9.13
C TYR A 51 -15.44 5.90 9.16
N GLU A 52 -15.74 6.94 8.38
CA GLU A 52 -14.95 8.17 8.36
C GLU A 52 -14.95 8.87 9.72
N SER A 53 -16.10 8.94 10.39
CA SER A 53 -16.21 9.49 11.74
C SER A 53 -15.44 8.64 12.75
N TYR A 54 -15.52 7.30 12.66
CA TYR A 54 -14.81 6.38 13.53
C TYR A 54 -13.29 6.58 13.45
N LEU A 55 -12.75 6.78 12.24
CA LEU A 55 -11.32 7.00 12.00
C LEU A 55 -10.84 8.44 12.16
N ARG A 56 -11.73 9.38 12.46
CA ARG A 56 -11.43 10.83 12.45
C ARG A 56 -10.80 11.27 11.13
N LEU A 57 -11.29 10.68 10.04
CA LEU A 57 -10.78 10.90 8.69
C LEU A 57 -10.93 12.36 8.23
N PRO A 58 -12.01 13.11 8.57
CA PRO A 58 -12.09 14.53 8.22
C PRO A 58 -10.95 15.36 8.83
N GLU A 59 -10.60 15.11 10.10
CA GLU A 59 -9.49 15.81 10.76
C GLU A 59 -8.14 15.40 10.17
N LEU A 60 -7.96 14.11 9.88
CA LEU A 60 -6.74 13.62 9.24
C LEU A 60 -6.58 14.17 7.82
N LYS A 61 -7.69 14.24 7.05
CA LYS A 61 -7.74 14.87 5.72
C LYS A 61 -7.30 16.32 5.76
N LYS A 62 -7.81 17.08 6.74
CA LYS A 62 -7.42 18.48 6.92
C LYS A 62 -5.91 18.65 7.11
N LEU A 63 -5.23 17.71 7.77
CA LEU A 63 -3.78 17.77 7.98
C LEU A 63 -3.00 17.54 6.68
N TRP A 64 -3.31 16.50 5.91
CA TRP A 64 -2.57 16.18 4.69
C TRP A 64 -3.02 16.99 3.45
N GLU A 65 -4.18 17.66 3.48
CA GLU A 65 -4.65 18.56 2.41
C GLU A 65 -4.17 20.00 2.59
N ALA A 66 -3.73 20.37 3.80
CA ALA A 66 -3.15 21.68 4.05
C ALA A 66 -1.86 21.82 3.25
N ARG A 67 -1.89 22.64 2.18
CA ARG A 67 -0.70 23.01 1.40
C ARG A 67 0.05 24.11 2.12
N GLU A 68 1.21 23.76 2.66
CA GLU A 68 2.05 24.67 3.43
C GLU A 68 3.34 25.03 2.69
N PHE A 69 3.70 24.23 1.68
CA PHE A 69 4.92 24.39 0.91
C PHE A 69 4.58 24.52 -0.58
N PRO A 70 4.16 25.71 -1.05
CA PRO A 70 3.68 25.88 -2.42
C PRO A 70 4.74 25.55 -3.50
N GLY A 71 6.03 25.58 -3.16
CA GLY A 71 7.11 25.17 -4.05
C GLY A 71 7.35 23.65 -4.08
N TRP A 72 6.84 22.89 -3.12
CA TRP A 72 7.06 21.45 -3.01
C TRP A 72 5.91 20.67 -3.67
N LYS A 73 6.08 20.31 -4.95
CA LYS A 73 5.03 19.64 -5.73
C LYS A 73 4.65 18.26 -5.18
N SER A 74 5.56 17.59 -4.49
CA SER A 74 5.33 16.28 -3.87
C SER A 74 4.77 16.37 -2.45
N GLU A 75 4.43 17.57 -1.94
CA GLU A 75 3.81 17.72 -0.62
C GLU A 75 2.58 16.82 -0.47
N SER A 76 1.69 16.77 -1.47
CA SER A 76 0.46 15.98 -1.39
C SER A 76 0.68 14.46 -1.41
N LEU A 77 1.88 14.01 -1.79
CA LEU A 77 2.30 12.60 -1.76
C LEU A 77 3.06 12.27 -0.48
N LEU A 78 4.11 13.02 -0.18
CA LEU A 78 5.05 12.70 0.89
C LEU A 78 4.48 13.04 2.27
N LYS A 79 3.67 14.11 2.40
CA LYS A 79 3.04 14.46 3.68
C LYS A 79 2.15 13.34 4.25
N PRO A 80 1.17 12.77 3.51
CA PRO A 80 0.42 11.63 4.02
C PRO A 80 1.27 10.37 4.22
N ALA A 81 2.34 10.16 3.44
CA ALA A 81 3.27 9.05 3.65
C ALA A 81 4.04 9.17 4.98
N PHE A 82 4.54 10.37 5.31
CA PHE A 82 5.17 10.62 6.62
C PHE A 82 4.18 10.48 7.77
N MET A 83 2.95 10.95 7.60
CA MET A 83 1.90 10.75 8.61
C MET A 83 1.57 9.26 8.81
N ALA A 84 1.53 8.46 7.75
CA ALA A 84 1.34 7.01 7.86
C ALA A 84 2.44 6.37 8.71
N LEU A 85 3.71 6.71 8.43
CA LEU A 85 4.87 6.23 9.17
C LEU A 85 4.83 6.64 10.66
N GLU A 86 4.44 7.88 10.95
CA GLU A 86 4.28 8.35 12.35
C GLU A 86 3.13 7.61 13.07
N ILE A 87 2.02 7.33 12.36
CA ILE A 87 0.94 6.50 12.91
C ILE A 87 1.45 5.07 13.18
N THR A 88 2.30 4.52 12.32
CA THR A 88 2.96 3.21 12.54
C THR A 88 3.81 3.21 13.80
N PHE A 89 4.60 4.26 14.06
CA PHE A 89 5.35 4.39 15.32
C PHE A 89 4.42 4.43 16.54
N ARG A 90 3.32 5.19 16.44
CA ARG A 90 2.27 5.22 17.47
C ARG A 90 1.63 3.85 17.68
N PHE A 91 1.48 3.07 16.61
CA PHE A 91 0.93 1.73 16.69
C PHE A 91 1.89 0.76 17.36
N ILE A 92 3.19 0.84 17.05
CA ILE A 92 4.26 0.09 17.74
C ILE A 92 4.21 0.37 19.24
N PHE A 93 4.15 1.63 19.65
CA PHE A 93 4.01 1.99 21.05
C PHE A 93 2.78 1.35 21.68
N THR A 94 1.63 1.42 20.99
CA THR A 94 0.36 0.88 21.46
C THR A 94 0.46 -0.61 21.74
N VAL A 95 0.90 -1.42 20.76
CA VAL A 95 0.90 -2.89 20.89
C VAL A 95 1.97 -3.42 21.84
N LEU A 96 3.11 -2.76 21.94
CA LEU A 96 4.18 -3.19 22.84
C LEU A 96 3.85 -2.84 24.30
N SER A 97 3.08 -1.77 24.51
CA SER A 97 2.51 -1.39 25.81
C SER A 97 1.29 -2.21 26.22
N ASP A 98 0.87 -3.19 25.41
CA ASP A 98 -0.23 -4.08 25.76
C ASP A 98 0.13 -4.97 26.95
N MET A 99 -0.66 -4.89 28.01
CA MET A 99 -0.47 -5.64 29.26
C MET A 99 -1.22 -6.97 29.28
N ARG A 100 -2.04 -7.28 28.25
CA ARG A 100 -2.76 -8.55 28.17
C ARG A 100 -1.76 -9.71 28.05
N PRO A 101 -1.85 -10.76 28.89
CA PRO A 101 -0.85 -11.82 28.93
C PRO A 101 -0.84 -12.72 27.68
N TYR A 102 -1.95 -12.75 26.93
CA TYR A 102 -2.10 -13.52 25.70
C TYR A 102 -1.76 -12.72 24.42
N ALA A 103 -1.45 -11.42 24.54
CA ALA A 103 -1.08 -10.60 23.39
C ALA A 103 0.26 -11.06 22.79
N ASN A 104 0.27 -11.36 21.49
CA ASN A 104 1.47 -11.82 20.79
C ASN A 104 2.40 -10.65 20.41
N ARG A 105 2.90 -9.94 21.42
CA ARG A 105 3.74 -8.74 21.26
C ARG A 105 4.95 -8.96 20.36
N ARG A 106 5.53 -10.16 20.37
CA ARG A 106 6.68 -10.52 19.52
C ARG A 106 6.31 -10.53 18.02
N GLN A 107 5.17 -11.09 17.65
CA GLN A 107 4.75 -11.10 16.24
C GLN A 107 4.26 -9.72 15.80
N TRP A 108 3.53 -9.01 16.67
CA TRP A 108 3.18 -7.60 16.46
C TRP A 108 4.41 -6.75 16.17
N ARG A 109 5.44 -6.84 17.01
CA ARG A 109 6.73 -6.15 16.84
C ARG A 109 7.33 -6.40 15.45
N ARG A 110 7.50 -7.68 15.08
CA ARG A 110 8.12 -8.06 13.81
C ARG A 110 7.34 -7.57 12.59
N ARG A 111 6.01 -7.68 12.62
CA ARG A 111 5.16 -7.27 11.50
C ARG A 111 5.09 -5.75 11.36
N LEU A 112 5.13 -5.00 12.46
CA LEU A 112 5.20 -3.54 12.43
C LEU A 112 6.59 -3.02 12.06
N GLU A 113 7.67 -3.68 12.49
CA GLU A 113 9.03 -3.39 12.01
C GLU A 113 9.15 -3.62 10.50
N GLU A 114 8.55 -4.71 9.99
CA GLU A 114 8.47 -4.96 8.55
C GLU A 114 7.64 -3.89 7.84
N LEU A 115 6.48 -3.51 8.40
CA LEU A 115 5.64 -2.47 7.82
C LEU A 115 6.38 -1.14 7.72
N ALA A 116 6.95 -0.65 8.82
CA ALA A 116 7.71 0.59 8.85
C ALA A 116 8.88 0.57 7.85
N ARG A 117 9.56 -0.57 7.68
CA ARG A 117 10.62 -0.69 6.67
C ARG A 117 10.09 -0.54 5.25
N SER A 118 8.97 -1.18 4.93
CA SER A 118 8.31 -1.06 3.63
C SER A 118 7.77 0.35 3.39
N GLU A 119 7.26 1.02 4.42
CA GLU A 119 6.84 2.42 4.35
C GLU A 119 8.02 3.32 4.00
N VAL A 120 9.16 3.13 4.68
CA VAL A 120 10.37 3.91 4.44
C VAL A 120 10.98 3.61 3.07
N GLU A 121 10.94 2.36 2.60
CA GLU A 121 11.35 2.01 1.22
C GLU A 121 10.52 2.79 0.19
N ILE A 122 9.19 2.85 0.35
CA ILE A 122 8.35 3.61 -0.59
C ILE A 122 8.62 5.12 -0.49
N ILE A 123 8.81 5.64 0.72
CA ILE A 123 9.18 7.04 0.94
C ILE A 123 10.51 7.37 0.26
N SER A 124 11.54 6.52 0.40
CA SER A 124 12.86 6.75 -0.21
C SER A 124 12.76 6.78 -1.73
N LEU A 125 11.98 5.86 -2.33
CA LEU A 125 11.72 5.85 -3.76
C LEU A 125 11.03 7.13 -4.24
N LEU A 126 10.01 7.60 -3.52
CA LEU A 126 9.33 8.87 -3.84
C LEU A 126 10.28 10.08 -3.74
N CYS A 127 11.23 10.04 -2.80
CA CYS A 127 12.22 11.08 -2.59
C CYS A 127 13.30 11.08 -3.69
N GLU A 128 13.73 9.91 -4.16
CA GLU A 128 14.69 9.77 -5.26
C GLU A 128 14.10 10.26 -6.58
N GLU A 129 12.88 9.85 -6.91
CA GLU A 129 12.18 10.31 -8.12
C GLU A 129 11.91 11.83 -8.13
N GLU A 130 11.78 12.45 -6.95
CA GLU A 130 11.64 13.91 -6.84
C GLU A 130 12.95 14.66 -7.12
N GLU A 131 14.09 14.08 -6.72
CA GLU A 131 15.40 14.68 -6.93
C GLU A 131 15.88 14.54 -8.39
N GLU A 132 15.51 13.47 -9.07
CA GLU A 132 15.79 13.31 -10.51
C GLU A 132 15.01 14.30 -11.38
N ASP A 133 13.92 14.87 -10.86
CA ASP A 133 13.11 15.87 -11.56
C ASP A 133 13.66 17.29 -11.37
N THR A 134 14.15 17.86 -12.47
CA THR A 134 14.70 19.21 -12.53
C THR A 134 13.75 20.31 -12.03
N GLU A 135 12.43 20.09 -12.04
CA GLU A 135 11.45 21.08 -11.57
C GLU A 135 11.16 20.98 -10.07
N THR A 136 11.46 19.85 -9.44
CA THR A 136 11.16 19.59 -8.01
C THR A 136 12.39 19.36 -7.15
N HIS A 137 13.56 19.21 -7.78
CA HIS A 137 14.85 19.06 -7.13
C HIS A 137 15.06 20.10 -6.02
N GLY A 138 15.37 19.63 -4.81
CA GLY A 138 15.65 20.47 -3.66
C GLY A 138 14.47 21.32 -3.15
N THR A 139 13.22 21.02 -3.51
CA THR A 139 12.04 21.76 -3.03
C THR A 139 11.49 21.28 -1.69
N ILE A 140 11.89 20.06 -1.27
CA ILE A 140 11.50 19.51 0.03
C ILE A 140 12.10 20.33 1.19
N PRO A 141 11.32 20.64 2.24
CA PRO A 141 11.83 21.37 3.40
C PRO A 141 12.92 20.58 4.16
N VAL A 142 14.16 21.00 4.03
CA VAL A 142 15.31 20.52 4.81
C VAL A 142 15.68 21.50 5.91
N VAL A 143 16.31 20.99 6.96
CA VAL A 143 16.85 21.85 8.03
C VAL A 143 18.11 22.55 7.51
N ASP A 144 18.10 23.89 7.51
CA ASP A 144 19.25 24.71 7.10
C ASP A 144 19.43 25.91 8.05
N LEU A 145 20.69 26.29 8.28
CA LEU A 145 21.13 27.46 9.05
C LEU A 145 20.61 28.77 8.46
N THR A 146 20.32 28.82 7.15
CA THR A 146 19.88 30.05 6.47
C THR A 146 18.44 30.46 6.82
N SER A 147 17.59 29.50 7.21
CA SER A 147 16.16 29.74 7.45
C SER A 147 15.85 30.43 8.79
N VAL A 148 16.79 30.42 9.75
CA VAL A 148 16.63 31.03 11.09
C VAL A 148 17.84 31.90 11.49
N GLY A 149 18.43 32.61 10.52
CA GLY A 149 19.46 33.62 10.80
C GLY A 149 20.75 33.07 11.44
N GLY A 150 21.09 31.80 11.22
CA GLY A 150 22.33 31.19 11.70
C GLY A 150 22.44 31.06 13.23
N VAL A 151 21.36 31.27 13.98
CA VAL A 151 21.36 31.11 15.44
C VAL A 151 20.78 29.75 15.79
N VAL A 152 21.65 28.78 16.02
CA VAL A 152 21.28 27.56 16.77
C VAL A 152 20.92 28.01 18.18
N ALA A 153 19.66 27.82 18.60
CA ALA A 153 19.24 28.14 19.95
C ALA A 153 20.13 27.37 20.95
N PRO A 154 20.79 28.04 21.93
CA PRO A 154 21.75 27.40 22.83
C PRO A 154 21.16 26.35 23.79
N GLU A 155 19.84 26.19 23.82
CA GLU A 155 19.15 25.34 24.79
C GLU A 155 18.51 24.14 24.06
N ASN A 156 19.04 22.94 24.33
CA ASN A 156 18.49 21.63 23.94
C ASN A 156 18.37 21.31 22.44
N SER A 157 19.14 21.97 21.56
CA SER A 157 19.09 21.65 20.13
C SER A 157 19.63 20.24 19.83
N SER A 158 18.77 19.36 19.32
CA SER A 158 19.12 18.07 18.72
C SER A 158 19.80 18.19 17.35
N ALA A 159 20.24 19.40 16.97
CA ALA A 159 20.87 19.70 15.70
C ALA A 159 22.38 19.48 15.78
N GLU A 160 22.86 18.56 14.94
CA GLU A 160 24.26 18.33 14.68
C GLU A 160 24.68 19.11 13.42
N VAL A 161 25.75 19.89 13.53
CA VAL A 161 26.29 20.68 12.42
C VAL A 161 27.63 20.10 11.99
N TRP A 162 27.70 19.64 10.76
CA TRP A 162 28.83 18.95 10.18
C TRP A 162 29.49 19.87 9.15
N LYS A 163 30.81 20.01 9.21
CA LYS A 163 31.59 20.68 8.15
C LYS A 163 32.34 19.62 7.36
N MET A 164 31.95 19.45 6.10
CA MET A 164 32.54 18.51 5.18
C MET A 164 33.93 18.95 4.72
N ALA A 165 34.70 18.00 4.18
CA ALA A 165 36.07 18.24 3.72
C ALA A 165 36.16 19.27 2.57
N ASP A 166 35.10 19.40 1.79
CA ASP A 166 34.92 20.39 0.70
C ASP A 166 34.48 21.77 1.22
N GLY A 167 34.23 21.91 2.53
CA GLY A 167 33.77 23.14 3.17
C GLY A 167 32.24 23.28 3.25
N THR A 168 31.48 22.34 2.70
CA THR A 168 30.01 22.31 2.79
C THR A 168 29.57 22.14 4.24
N VAL A 169 28.61 22.93 4.69
CA VAL A 169 28.02 22.82 6.03
C VAL A 169 26.69 22.11 5.93
N VAL A 170 26.51 21.05 6.70
CA VAL A 170 25.29 20.24 6.73
C VAL A 170 24.70 20.30 8.13
N VAL A 171 23.38 20.46 8.21
CA VAL A 171 22.62 20.37 9.47
C VAL A 171 21.77 19.11 9.46
N SER A 172 21.95 18.31 10.50
CA SER A 172 21.14 17.12 10.77
C SER A 172 20.43 17.36 12.10
N GLN A 173 19.11 17.35 12.12
CA GLN A 173 18.31 17.54 13.32
C GLN A 173 17.39 16.35 13.52
N VAL A 174 17.45 15.78 14.72
CA VAL A 174 16.50 14.75 15.13
C VAL A 174 15.19 15.43 15.54
N SER A 175 14.09 14.96 14.96
CA SER A 175 12.72 15.33 15.31
C SER A 175 12.50 15.23 16.81
N GLU A 176 11.99 16.32 17.39
CA GLU A 176 11.70 16.39 18.83
C GLU A 176 10.30 15.86 19.13
N MET A 177 9.39 15.91 18.15
CA MET A 177 7.98 15.58 18.33
C MET A 177 7.59 14.20 17.81
N SER A 178 8.40 13.57 16.93
CA SER A 178 8.15 12.21 16.45
C SER A 178 8.32 11.20 17.58
N LEU A 179 7.48 10.17 17.54
CA LEU A 179 7.47 9.13 18.54
C LEU A 179 8.69 8.21 18.43
N LEU A 180 9.27 7.99 17.25
CA LEU A 180 10.39 7.04 17.10
C LEU A 180 11.62 7.45 17.96
N PRO A 181 12.14 8.68 17.87
CA PRO A 181 13.20 9.15 18.78
C PRO A 181 12.79 9.09 20.26
N GLN A 182 11.55 9.49 20.58
CA GLN A 182 11.07 9.54 21.97
C GLN A 182 11.00 8.15 22.63
N LEU A 183 10.60 7.12 21.86
CA LEU A 183 10.59 5.73 22.33
C LEU A 183 12.00 5.21 22.64
N GLY A 184 13.02 5.73 21.95
CA GLY A 184 14.42 5.36 22.20
C GLY A 184 14.91 5.70 23.61
N ALA A 185 14.25 6.62 24.31
CA ALA A 185 14.58 6.93 25.71
C ALA A 185 14.13 5.85 26.70
N TRP A 186 13.30 4.88 26.26
CA TRP A 186 12.71 3.86 27.11
C TRP A 186 13.39 2.50 26.83
N PRO A 187 14.02 1.84 27.82
CA PRO A 187 14.79 0.61 27.60
C PRO A 187 13.98 -0.53 26.95
N GLU A 188 12.68 -0.57 27.20
CA GLU A 188 11.75 -1.57 26.66
C GLU A 188 11.58 -1.49 25.13
N PHE A 189 11.87 -0.32 24.54
CA PHE A 189 11.71 -0.03 23.12
C PHE A 189 13.05 0.12 22.38
N GLU A 190 14.18 0.09 23.09
CA GLU A 190 15.52 0.36 22.54
C GLU A 190 15.85 -0.53 21.32
N GLU A 191 15.56 -1.83 21.41
CA GLU A 191 15.82 -2.80 20.31
C GLU A 191 15.04 -2.45 19.04
N VAL A 192 13.75 -2.11 19.19
CA VAL A 192 12.85 -1.76 18.07
C VAL A 192 13.29 -0.46 17.44
N VAL A 193 13.51 0.57 18.26
CA VAL A 193 13.90 1.91 17.81
C VAL A 193 15.21 1.84 17.03
N ARG A 194 16.22 1.14 17.57
CA ARG A 194 17.50 0.96 16.90
C ARG A 194 17.34 0.22 15.57
N THR A 195 16.51 -0.84 15.53
CA THR A 195 16.26 -1.60 14.29
C THR A 195 15.61 -0.74 13.21
N LEU A 196 14.67 0.12 13.59
CA LEU A 196 13.99 1.05 12.68
C LEU A 196 14.93 2.16 12.20
N GLN A 197 15.71 2.77 13.10
CA GLN A 197 16.72 3.78 12.75
C GLN A 197 17.75 3.26 11.75
N TYR A 198 18.24 2.02 11.93
CA TYR A 198 19.12 1.39 10.93
C TYR A 198 18.39 1.05 9.63
N SER A 199 17.12 0.65 9.69
CA SER A 199 16.33 0.43 8.48
C SER A 199 16.16 1.73 7.69
N ILE A 200 15.93 2.85 8.39
CA ILE A 200 15.85 4.19 7.78
C ILE A 200 17.17 4.56 7.12
N GLU A 201 18.31 4.42 7.81
CA GLU A 201 19.63 4.69 7.23
C GLU A 201 19.88 3.89 5.95
N CYS A 202 19.55 2.59 5.97
CA CYS A 202 19.74 1.71 4.83
C CYS A 202 18.87 2.10 3.62
N GLN A 203 17.57 2.36 3.84
CA GLN A 203 16.65 2.68 2.74
C GLN A 203 16.88 4.07 2.19
N MET A 204 17.20 5.05 3.04
CA MET A 204 17.46 6.42 2.62
C MET A 204 18.85 6.60 2.01
N GLN A 205 19.63 5.55 1.78
CA GLN A 205 21.02 5.67 1.35
C GLN A 205 21.17 6.43 0.01
N GLY A 206 20.24 6.20 -0.94
CA GLY A 206 20.24 6.85 -2.25
C GLY A 206 19.69 8.28 -2.23
N CYS A 207 18.90 8.65 -1.23
CA CYS A 207 18.33 9.99 -1.11
C CYS A 207 19.39 11.05 -0.74
N PRO A 208 19.21 12.32 -1.17
CA PRO A 208 20.13 13.42 -0.86
C PRO A 208 20.00 13.92 0.59
N TYR A 209 18.93 13.54 1.29
CA TYR A 209 18.65 13.88 2.69
C TYR A 209 18.38 12.62 3.54
N THR A 210 18.29 12.80 4.85
CA THR A 210 17.76 11.78 5.78
C THR A 210 16.38 12.19 6.32
N LEU A 211 15.71 11.30 7.06
CA LEU A 211 14.37 11.57 7.60
C LEU A 211 14.38 12.43 8.87
N GLY A 212 15.50 12.50 9.59
CA GLY A 212 15.60 13.22 10.86
C GLY A 212 14.90 12.49 12.01
N LEU A 213 14.89 11.16 12.01
CA LEU A 213 14.21 10.31 13.02
C LEU A 213 15.19 9.60 13.97
N GLY A 214 16.40 10.13 14.07
CA GLY A 214 17.47 9.59 14.93
C GLY A 214 18.26 8.46 14.29
N GLU A 215 18.13 8.26 12.98
CA GLU A 215 19.05 7.42 12.22
C GLU A 215 20.50 7.92 12.33
N PRO A 216 21.51 7.03 12.22
CA PRO A 216 22.92 7.38 12.41
C PRO A 216 23.49 8.42 11.44
N ASN A 217 22.89 8.58 10.26
CA ASN A 217 23.31 9.51 9.21
C ASN A 217 24.80 9.36 8.83
N LEU A 218 25.20 8.15 8.40
CA LEU A 218 26.61 7.81 8.18
C LEU A 218 27.25 8.60 7.03
N ARG A 219 26.43 9.16 6.14
CA ARG A 219 26.84 10.00 5.02
C ARG A 219 26.85 11.50 5.35
N GLY A 220 26.40 11.89 6.55
CA GLY A 220 26.29 13.29 6.98
C GLY A 220 25.46 14.13 6.02
N LYS A 221 24.27 13.65 5.67
CA LYS A 221 23.31 14.32 4.79
C LYS A 221 22.44 15.29 5.60
N PRO A 222 21.86 16.33 4.98
CA PRO A 222 20.88 17.17 5.66
C PRO A 222 19.65 16.34 6.04
N SER A 223 19.02 16.65 7.16
CA SER A 223 17.74 16.03 7.54
C SER A 223 16.57 16.85 7.00
N ILE A 224 15.50 16.17 6.56
CA ILE A 224 14.22 16.86 6.32
C ILE A 224 13.69 17.45 7.64
N ASN A 225 12.92 18.52 7.56
CA ASN A 225 12.24 19.07 8.73
C ASN A 225 10.97 18.26 9.04
N TYR A 226 11.16 17.06 9.61
CA TYR A 226 10.09 16.10 9.85
C TYR A 226 8.95 16.68 10.70
N ASP A 227 9.28 17.43 11.75
CA ASP A 227 8.28 18.04 12.65
C ASP A 227 7.42 19.07 11.93
N LEU A 228 8.01 19.86 11.03
CA LEU A 228 7.29 20.85 10.25
C LEU A 228 6.39 20.20 9.19
N ILE A 229 6.85 19.10 8.57
CA ILE A 229 6.13 18.42 7.49
C ILE A 229 5.02 17.51 8.05
N CYS A 230 5.39 16.58 8.94
CA CYS A 230 4.50 15.54 9.46
C CYS A 230 3.57 16.06 10.56
N LYS A 231 3.99 17.12 11.28
CA LYS A 231 3.28 17.68 12.44
C LYS A 231 2.87 16.61 13.47
N PRO A 232 3.81 15.84 14.04
CA PRO A 232 3.49 14.72 14.93
C PRO A 232 2.57 15.11 16.09
N ALA A 233 2.71 16.32 16.65
CA ALA A 233 1.85 16.81 17.72
C ALA A 233 0.36 16.87 17.34
N GLU A 234 0.05 17.40 16.15
CA GLU A 234 -1.32 17.49 15.64
C GLU A 234 -1.87 16.10 15.32
N LEU A 235 -1.03 15.23 14.75
CA LEU A 235 -1.39 13.84 14.44
C LEU A 235 -1.64 13.01 15.72
N HIS A 236 -0.85 13.21 16.76
CA HIS A 236 -1.01 12.57 18.06
C HIS A 236 -2.27 13.04 18.80
N ALA A 237 -2.79 14.23 18.51
CA ALA A 237 -4.09 14.66 19.01
C ALA A 237 -5.26 13.82 18.43
N LEU A 238 -5.03 13.11 17.33
CA LEU A 238 -5.98 12.18 16.73
C LEU A 238 -5.87 10.74 17.29
N LYS A 239 -5.06 10.49 18.32
CA LYS A 239 -4.88 9.13 18.86
C LYS A 239 -6.09 8.56 19.61
N LYS A 240 -6.94 9.43 20.16
CA LYS A 240 -8.13 8.99 20.92
C LYS A 240 -9.22 8.60 19.93
N CYS A 241 -9.63 7.34 19.95
CA CYS A 241 -10.75 6.86 19.15
C CYS A 241 -12.06 7.42 19.73
N PRO A 242 -13.02 7.87 18.91
CA PRO A 242 -14.29 8.43 19.38
C PRO A 242 -15.06 7.54 20.36
N ASN A 243 -14.88 6.22 20.25
CA ASN A 243 -15.61 5.23 21.05
C ASN A 243 -14.80 4.68 22.23
N ASP A 244 -13.58 5.17 22.51
CA ASP A 244 -12.70 4.61 23.56
C ASP A 244 -13.34 4.57 24.96
N ASP A 245 -14.24 5.52 25.26
CA ASP A 245 -14.92 5.60 26.56
C ASP A 245 -16.07 4.57 26.69
N ILE A 246 -16.58 4.06 25.56
CA ILE A 246 -17.72 3.14 25.47
C ILE A 246 -17.24 1.70 25.19
N VAL A 247 -16.29 1.57 24.26
CA VAL A 247 -15.72 0.32 23.79
C VAL A 247 -14.45 0.02 24.57
N LYS A 248 -14.59 -0.73 25.67
CA LYS A 248 -13.46 -1.22 26.47
C LYS A 248 -12.85 -2.46 25.82
N ASN A 249 -12.28 -2.29 24.64
CA ASN A 249 -11.63 -3.35 23.89
C ASN A 249 -10.30 -2.85 23.34
N PHE A 250 -9.20 -3.55 23.65
CA PHE A 250 -7.88 -3.13 23.20
C PHE A 250 -7.72 -3.24 21.68
N GLU A 251 -8.37 -4.23 21.05
CA GLU A 251 -8.34 -4.42 19.59
C GLU A 251 -8.96 -3.22 18.85
N ASN A 252 -9.79 -2.40 19.52
CA ASN A 252 -10.31 -1.15 18.95
C ASN A 252 -9.18 -0.21 18.51
N ARG A 253 -8.13 -0.10 19.33
CA ARG A 253 -6.96 0.74 19.02
C ARG A 253 -6.16 0.20 17.86
N ALA A 254 -6.10 -1.13 17.73
CA ALA A 254 -5.42 -1.80 16.64
C ALA A 254 -6.18 -1.59 15.32
N VAL A 255 -7.49 -1.87 15.27
CA VAL A 255 -8.34 -1.58 14.10
C VAL A 255 -8.27 -0.10 13.70
N TYR A 256 -8.36 0.80 14.69
CA TYR A 256 -8.25 2.25 14.45
C TYR A 256 -6.90 2.64 13.81
N SER A 257 -5.79 2.13 14.34
CA SER A 257 -4.45 2.44 13.82
C SER A 257 -4.23 1.83 12.43
N VAL A 258 -4.60 0.56 12.23
CA VAL A 258 -4.50 -0.15 10.93
C VAL A 258 -5.19 0.65 9.84
N HIS A 259 -6.44 1.08 10.08
CA HIS A 259 -7.19 1.79 9.06
C HIS A 259 -6.75 3.24 8.87
N GLN A 260 -6.20 3.93 9.88
CA GLN A 260 -5.60 5.25 9.65
C GLN A 260 -4.33 5.17 8.80
N ILE A 261 -3.49 4.14 9.00
CA ILE A 261 -2.32 3.88 8.14
C ILE A 261 -2.81 3.56 6.72
N LEU A 262 -3.82 2.68 6.59
CA LEU A 262 -4.42 2.30 5.31
C LEU A 262 -4.93 3.53 4.53
N GLU A 263 -5.74 4.39 5.16
CA GLU A 263 -6.30 5.58 4.51
C GLU A 263 -5.22 6.59 4.09
N SER A 264 -4.14 6.69 4.87
CA SER A 264 -2.99 7.54 4.55
C SER A 264 -2.29 7.03 3.28
N TRP A 265 -2.04 5.72 3.16
CA TRP A 265 -1.43 5.14 1.95
C TRP A 265 -2.37 5.11 0.74
N ILE A 266 -3.68 4.93 0.94
CA ILE A 266 -4.67 5.10 -0.13
C ILE A 266 -4.61 6.53 -0.69
N ARG A 267 -4.48 7.54 0.19
CA ARG A 267 -4.32 8.93 -0.21
C ARG A 267 -3.05 9.14 -1.06
N VAL A 268 -1.91 8.57 -0.65
CA VAL A 268 -0.66 8.59 -1.44
C VAL A 268 -0.89 7.95 -2.81
N GLY A 269 -1.47 6.75 -2.86
CA GLY A 269 -1.75 6.04 -4.10
C GLY A 269 -2.63 6.81 -5.08
N LYS A 270 -3.67 7.49 -4.58
CA LYS A 270 -4.55 8.34 -5.41
C LYS A 270 -3.78 9.51 -6.03
N GLN A 271 -2.95 10.20 -5.26
CA GLN A 271 -2.12 11.30 -5.79
C GLN A 271 -1.08 10.80 -6.79
N LEU A 272 -0.55 9.60 -6.58
CA LEU A 272 0.43 9.02 -7.48
C LEU A 272 -0.22 8.63 -8.81
N LEU A 273 -1.45 8.12 -8.79
CA LEU A 273 -2.22 7.86 -10.01
C LEU A 273 -2.52 9.13 -10.82
N GLU A 274 -2.85 10.23 -10.16
CA GLU A 274 -3.03 11.52 -10.83
C GLU A 274 -1.73 11.93 -11.54
N ARG A 275 -0.58 11.82 -10.84
CA ARG A 275 0.74 12.11 -11.41
C ARG A 275 1.10 11.19 -12.58
N ILE A 276 0.86 9.88 -12.46
CA ILE A 276 1.07 8.91 -13.55
C ILE A 276 0.22 9.29 -14.77
N SER A 277 -1.05 9.68 -14.56
CA SER A 277 -1.91 10.11 -15.66
C SER A 277 -1.33 11.33 -16.38
N ASP A 278 -0.89 12.34 -15.63
CA ASP A 278 -0.29 13.55 -16.19
C ASP A 278 1.00 13.26 -16.96
N GLU A 279 1.85 12.36 -16.44
CA GLU A 279 3.10 11.94 -17.08
C GLU A 279 2.88 11.14 -18.36
N ILE A 280 1.83 10.31 -18.40
CA ILE A 280 1.43 9.61 -19.63
C ILE A 280 0.94 10.63 -20.66
N ASP A 281 0.15 11.63 -20.24
CA ASP A 281 -0.37 12.67 -21.12
C ASP A 281 0.74 13.58 -21.66
N SER A 282 1.80 13.81 -20.87
CA SER A 282 3.02 14.53 -21.30
C SER A 282 4.05 13.65 -22.02
N GLN A 283 3.74 12.38 -22.28
CA GLN A 283 4.63 11.39 -22.92
C GLN A 283 5.94 11.12 -22.15
N SER A 284 5.96 11.40 -20.85
CA SER A 284 7.06 11.10 -19.93
C SER A 284 7.02 9.64 -19.47
N TYR A 285 7.05 8.70 -20.43
CA TYR A 285 6.77 7.28 -20.18
C TYR A 285 7.75 6.58 -19.21
N ASP A 286 8.99 7.05 -19.14
CA ASP A 286 10.00 6.49 -18.22
C ASP A 286 9.62 6.77 -16.76
N ARG A 287 9.32 8.04 -16.44
CA ARG A 287 8.81 8.45 -15.12
C ARG A 287 7.48 7.78 -14.77
N ALA A 288 6.54 7.76 -15.72
CA ALA A 288 5.26 7.08 -15.51
C ALA A 288 5.44 5.59 -15.19
N SER A 289 6.44 4.93 -15.81
CA SER A 289 6.78 3.54 -15.51
C SER A 289 7.34 3.39 -14.10
N ASN A 290 8.25 4.25 -13.66
CA ASN A 290 8.78 4.23 -12.28
C ASN A 290 7.69 4.48 -11.24
N HIS A 291 6.84 5.48 -11.47
CA HIS A 291 5.70 5.74 -10.58
C HIS A 291 4.67 4.60 -10.60
N CYS A 292 4.46 3.89 -11.71
CA CYS A 292 3.63 2.68 -11.73
C CYS A 292 4.24 1.55 -10.87
N TRP A 293 5.57 1.42 -10.85
CA TRP A 293 6.24 0.47 -9.96
C TRP A 293 6.09 0.85 -8.49
N ILE A 294 6.21 2.14 -8.14
CA ILE A 294 5.92 2.63 -6.79
C ILE A 294 4.43 2.41 -6.44
N LEU A 295 3.52 2.59 -7.39
CA LEU A 295 2.10 2.33 -7.20
C LEU A 295 1.82 0.84 -6.93
N GLU A 296 2.52 -0.08 -7.60
CA GLU A 296 2.48 -1.51 -7.29
C GLU A 296 2.88 -1.77 -5.84
N LYS A 297 3.99 -1.15 -5.38
CA LYS A 297 4.46 -1.25 -4.00
C LYS A 297 3.46 -0.71 -2.99
N ILE A 298 2.76 0.38 -3.31
CA ILE A 298 1.67 0.90 -2.47
C ILE A 298 0.55 -0.16 -2.36
N TRP A 299 0.12 -0.79 -3.45
CA TRP A 299 -0.86 -1.89 -3.35
C TRP A 299 -0.36 -3.08 -2.51
N MET A 300 0.95 -3.35 -2.54
CA MET A 300 1.55 -4.37 -1.68
C MET A 300 1.55 -3.97 -0.20
N ILE A 301 1.80 -2.70 0.14
CA ILE A 301 1.77 -2.26 1.54
C ILE A 301 0.34 -2.23 2.09
N LEU A 302 -0.67 -1.89 1.28
CA LEU A 302 -2.08 -1.99 1.69
C LEU A 302 -2.45 -3.42 2.12
N ASN A 303 -1.93 -4.44 1.42
CA ASN A 303 -2.08 -5.84 1.84
C ASN A 303 -1.41 -6.12 3.18
N GLN A 304 -0.17 -5.66 3.35
CA GLN A 304 0.60 -5.86 4.57
C GLN A 304 -0.05 -5.18 5.79
N ILE A 305 -0.68 -4.03 5.59
CA ILE A 305 -1.45 -3.30 6.61
C ILE A 305 -2.68 -4.11 7.03
N GLU A 306 -3.48 -4.59 6.06
CA GLU A 306 -4.67 -5.40 6.35
C GLU A 306 -4.32 -6.74 7.05
N ASP A 307 -3.20 -7.36 6.68
CA ASP A 307 -2.71 -8.60 7.31
C ASP A 307 -2.42 -8.45 8.81
N LEU A 308 -2.27 -7.23 9.33
CA LEU A 308 -2.12 -7.00 10.78
C LEU A 308 -3.35 -7.44 11.58
N HIS A 309 -4.53 -7.51 10.96
CA HIS A 309 -5.73 -8.07 11.59
C HIS A 309 -5.56 -9.55 11.99
N LEU A 310 -4.66 -10.31 11.36
CA LEU A 310 -4.35 -11.71 11.74
C LEU A 310 -3.70 -11.83 13.13
N LEU A 311 -3.19 -10.73 13.69
CA LEU A 311 -2.48 -10.72 14.97
C LEU A 311 -3.39 -10.37 16.15
N MET A 312 -4.62 -9.94 15.88
CA MET A 312 -5.63 -9.64 16.89
C MET A 312 -6.09 -10.92 17.57
N ASP A 313 -6.45 -10.84 18.85
CA ASP A 313 -7.09 -11.97 19.51
C ASP A 313 -8.49 -12.21 18.90
N PRO A 314 -8.83 -13.44 18.48
CA PRO A 314 -10.11 -13.71 17.84
C PRO A 314 -11.31 -13.35 18.72
N ASP A 315 -11.32 -13.73 20.01
CA ASP A 315 -12.47 -13.47 20.89
C ASP A 315 -12.65 -11.97 21.12
N ASP A 316 -11.56 -11.26 21.38
CA ASP A 316 -11.59 -9.80 21.52
C ASP A 316 -12.06 -9.13 20.22
N PHE A 317 -11.60 -9.58 19.04
CA PHE A 317 -12.06 -9.06 17.75
C PHE A 317 -13.54 -9.34 17.50
N PHE A 318 -14.06 -10.55 17.78
CA PHE A 318 -15.48 -10.86 17.59
C PHE A 318 -16.39 -9.98 18.45
N ARG A 319 -16.00 -9.72 19.71
CA ARG A 319 -16.74 -8.78 20.57
C ARG A 319 -16.71 -7.36 20.02
N LEU A 320 -15.55 -6.93 19.49
CA LEU A 320 -15.41 -5.62 18.85
C LEU A 320 -16.26 -5.49 17.58
N LYS A 321 -16.29 -6.54 16.74
CA LYS A 321 -17.04 -6.59 15.49
C LYS A 321 -18.50 -6.20 15.70
N ASP A 322 -19.10 -6.71 16.77
CA ASP A 322 -20.50 -6.44 17.12
C ASP A 322 -20.69 -5.01 17.66
N GLN A 323 -19.70 -4.49 18.40
CA GLN A 323 -19.71 -3.13 18.94
C GLN A 323 -19.54 -2.06 17.85
N LEU A 324 -18.73 -2.34 16.83
CA LEU A 324 -18.47 -1.44 15.71
C LEU A 324 -19.42 -1.66 14.52
N MET A 325 -20.41 -2.55 14.67
CA MET A 325 -21.34 -2.92 13.59
C MET A 325 -20.57 -3.28 12.30
N ILE A 326 -19.46 -4.02 12.43
CA ILE A 326 -18.62 -4.48 11.31
C ILE A 326 -19.31 -5.63 10.53
N LYS A 327 -20.41 -6.18 11.07
CA LYS A 327 -21.27 -7.13 10.35
C LYS A 327 -21.76 -6.50 9.05
N ALA A 328 -21.41 -7.11 7.93
CA ALA A 328 -21.97 -6.77 6.63
C ALA A 328 -23.32 -7.50 6.46
N ILE A 329 -24.37 -6.80 6.05
CA ILE A 329 -25.67 -7.41 5.72
C ILE A 329 -25.65 -7.88 4.26
N SER A 330 -24.72 -7.35 3.44
CA SER A 330 -24.44 -7.76 2.06
C SER A 330 -22.95 -7.57 1.71
N ASP A 331 -22.47 -8.17 0.61
CA ASP A 331 -21.07 -8.04 0.18
C ASP A 331 -20.65 -6.59 -0.13
N SER A 332 -21.60 -5.74 -0.53
CA SER A 332 -21.35 -4.30 -0.73
C SER A 332 -21.12 -3.53 0.58
N GLU A 333 -21.41 -4.13 1.74
CA GLU A 333 -21.25 -3.52 3.06
C GLU A 333 -20.02 -4.00 3.84
N LEU A 334 -19.14 -4.77 3.18
CA LEU A 334 -17.86 -5.19 3.76
C LEU A 334 -17.06 -3.98 4.24
N PHE A 335 -16.30 -4.18 5.31
CA PHE A 335 -15.65 -3.09 6.03
C PHE A 335 -14.69 -2.29 5.15
N CYS A 336 -13.91 -2.95 4.27
CA CYS A 336 -13.02 -2.25 3.33
C CYS A 336 -13.78 -1.34 2.34
N PHE A 337 -15.00 -1.71 1.93
CA PHE A 337 -15.82 -0.89 1.02
C PHE A 337 -16.49 0.30 1.71
N ARG A 338 -16.36 0.43 3.04
CA ARG A 338 -16.73 1.66 3.75
C ARG A 338 -15.74 2.79 3.49
N SER A 339 -14.51 2.47 3.06
CA SER A 339 -13.57 3.45 2.53
C SER A 339 -13.97 3.86 1.11
N ARG A 340 -14.52 5.07 0.98
CA ARG A 340 -14.80 5.68 -0.33
C ARG A 340 -13.51 5.85 -1.14
N GLN A 341 -12.42 6.21 -0.47
CA GLN A 341 -11.14 6.42 -1.12
C GLN A 341 -10.56 5.12 -1.69
N LEU A 342 -10.67 3.98 -0.99
CA LEU A 342 -10.20 2.69 -1.52
C LEU A 342 -10.97 2.30 -2.78
N VAL A 343 -12.29 2.45 -2.78
CA VAL A 343 -13.14 2.13 -3.92
C VAL A 343 -12.77 3.00 -5.13
N GLU A 344 -12.61 4.31 -4.93
CA GLU A 344 -12.16 5.22 -5.98
C GLU A 344 -10.75 4.88 -6.46
N PHE A 345 -9.82 4.59 -5.54
CA PHE A 345 -8.44 4.23 -5.86
C PHE A 345 -8.35 2.98 -6.74
N SER A 346 -9.16 1.96 -6.42
CA SER A 346 -9.28 0.75 -7.25
C SER A 346 -9.87 1.03 -8.63
N LYS A 347 -10.89 1.88 -8.71
CA LYS A 347 -11.46 2.30 -10.01
C LYS A 347 -10.42 3.04 -10.85
N SER A 348 -9.75 4.04 -10.27
CA SER A 348 -8.73 4.82 -10.97
C SER A 348 -7.54 3.95 -11.42
N SER A 349 -7.15 2.95 -10.62
CA SER A 349 -6.11 1.98 -11.02
C SER A 349 -6.54 1.17 -12.25
N LYS A 350 -7.82 0.77 -12.32
CA LYS A 350 -8.40 0.08 -13.48
C LYS A 350 -8.55 0.99 -14.70
N ASP A 351 -8.79 2.28 -14.47
CA ASP A 351 -8.98 3.28 -15.53
C ASP A 351 -7.69 3.61 -16.29
N LEU A 352 -6.52 3.19 -15.79
CA LEU A 352 -5.25 3.21 -16.53
C LEU A 352 -5.36 2.53 -17.91
N LYS A 353 -6.24 1.52 -18.08
CA LYS A 353 -6.53 0.90 -19.38
C LYS A 353 -6.93 1.91 -20.46
N HIS A 354 -7.57 3.02 -20.08
CA HIS A 354 -7.99 4.06 -21.00
C HIS A 354 -6.82 4.85 -21.60
N LYS A 355 -5.62 4.76 -21.01
CA LYS A 355 -4.40 5.38 -21.53
C LYS A 355 -3.66 4.52 -22.54
N VAL A 356 -3.93 3.20 -22.59
CA VAL A 356 -3.21 2.26 -23.48
C VAL A 356 -3.29 2.63 -24.98
N PRO A 357 -4.45 3.01 -25.54
CA PRO A 357 -4.50 3.41 -26.95
C PRO A 357 -3.61 4.62 -27.26
N ALA A 358 -3.54 5.59 -26.35
CA ALA A 358 -2.70 6.78 -26.52
C ALA A 358 -1.21 6.42 -26.46
N ILE A 359 -0.80 5.56 -25.52
CA ILE A 359 0.60 5.08 -25.40
C ILE A 359 1.04 4.34 -26.68
N LEU A 360 0.14 3.54 -27.26
CA LEU A 360 0.40 2.78 -28.49
C LEU A 360 0.14 3.56 -29.78
N GLU A 361 -0.30 4.82 -29.68
CA GLU A 361 -0.63 5.71 -30.82
C GLU A 361 -1.67 5.12 -31.77
N VAL A 362 -2.71 4.48 -31.22
CA VAL A 362 -3.81 3.86 -32.00
C VAL A 362 -5.15 4.50 -31.66
N GLU A 363 -5.88 4.97 -32.69
CA GLU A 363 -7.27 5.42 -32.55
C GLU A 363 -8.22 4.21 -32.42
N VAL A 364 -8.65 3.88 -31.19
CA VAL A 364 -9.61 2.80 -30.92
C VAL A 364 -10.27 2.94 -29.54
N ASP A 365 -11.35 2.19 -29.36
CA ASP A 365 -12.03 1.98 -28.08
C ASP A 365 -11.03 1.41 -27.03
N PRO A 366 -10.89 2.05 -25.85
CA PRO A 366 -9.98 1.61 -24.79
C PRO A 366 -10.32 0.24 -24.17
N THR A 367 -11.46 -0.38 -24.52
CA THR A 367 -11.82 -1.73 -24.07
C THR A 367 -11.04 -2.86 -24.76
N GLY A 368 -10.16 -2.53 -25.71
CA GLY A 368 -9.32 -3.49 -26.41
C GLY A 368 -9.80 -3.76 -27.84
N GLY A 369 -8.92 -4.34 -28.64
CA GLY A 369 -9.25 -4.78 -29.99
C GLY A 369 -8.03 -5.30 -30.77
N PRO A 370 -8.25 -5.90 -31.95
CA PRO A 370 -7.16 -6.45 -32.78
C PRO A 370 -6.08 -5.41 -33.10
N ARG A 371 -6.45 -4.14 -33.32
CA ARG A 371 -5.50 -3.07 -33.65
C ARG A 371 -4.55 -2.74 -32.50
N ILE A 372 -5.06 -2.70 -31.26
CA ILE A 372 -4.23 -2.48 -30.05
C ILE A 372 -3.28 -3.67 -29.86
N GLN A 373 -3.78 -4.88 -30.09
CA GLN A 373 -2.98 -6.09 -30.00
C GLN A 373 -1.84 -6.08 -31.03
N ASP A 374 -2.14 -5.78 -32.30
CA ASP A 374 -1.14 -5.71 -33.37
C ASP A 374 -0.06 -4.66 -33.06
N ALA A 375 -0.46 -3.46 -32.62
CA ALA A 375 0.46 -2.40 -32.23
C ALA A 375 1.36 -2.81 -31.05
N ALA A 376 0.79 -3.44 -30.02
CA ALA A 376 1.55 -3.97 -28.89
C ALA A 376 2.54 -5.07 -29.33
N MET A 377 2.12 -5.97 -30.22
CA MET A 377 3.00 -7.00 -30.77
C MET A 377 4.18 -6.41 -31.53
N ASP A 378 3.93 -5.40 -32.36
CA ASP A 378 4.98 -4.73 -33.12
C ASP A 378 5.93 -3.95 -32.22
N LEU A 379 5.41 -3.26 -31.20
CA LEU A 379 6.22 -2.61 -30.15
C LEU A 379 7.16 -3.62 -29.46
N TYR A 380 6.61 -4.75 -28.99
CA TYR A 380 7.40 -5.79 -28.30
C TYR A 380 8.43 -6.48 -29.20
N ARG A 381 8.20 -6.53 -30.52
CA ARG A 381 9.15 -7.10 -31.49
C ARG A 381 10.31 -6.17 -31.79
N LYS A 382 10.01 -4.89 -32.07
CA LYS A 382 11.03 -3.90 -32.44
C LYS A 382 11.89 -3.53 -31.25
N LYS A 383 11.27 -3.39 -30.07
CA LYS A 383 11.92 -2.99 -28.82
C LYS A 383 12.64 -1.64 -28.88
N GLU A 384 12.39 -0.81 -29.88
CA GLU A 384 13.06 0.49 -30.01
C GLU A 384 12.56 1.49 -28.95
N GLU A 385 11.28 1.41 -28.58
CA GLU A 385 10.61 2.29 -27.60
C GLU A 385 10.46 1.60 -26.24
N HIS A 386 11.58 1.34 -25.59
CA HIS A 386 11.67 0.59 -24.33
C HIS A 386 10.80 1.18 -23.19
N SER A 387 10.71 2.51 -23.09
CA SER A 387 9.93 3.19 -22.04
C SER A 387 8.43 2.88 -22.14
N LYS A 388 7.88 2.84 -23.35
CA LYS A 388 6.48 2.40 -23.58
C LYS A 388 6.28 0.94 -23.16
N ILE A 389 7.26 0.07 -23.43
CA ILE A 389 7.20 -1.34 -23.03
C ILE A 389 7.18 -1.47 -21.50
N HIS A 390 8.09 -0.78 -20.81
CA HIS A 390 8.19 -0.79 -19.36
C HIS A 390 6.90 -0.28 -18.71
N LEU A 391 6.38 0.85 -19.20
CA LEU A 391 5.12 1.42 -18.71
C LEU A 391 3.95 0.43 -18.86
N LEU A 392 3.76 -0.16 -20.04
CA LEU A 392 2.68 -1.13 -20.27
C LEU A 392 2.82 -2.38 -19.38
N GLN A 393 4.04 -2.83 -19.11
CA GLN A 393 4.30 -3.93 -18.17
C GLN A 393 4.02 -3.52 -16.71
N ALA A 394 4.41 -2.31 -16.31
CA ALA A 394 4.17 -1.77 -14.98
C ALA A 394 2.67 -1.60 -14.71
N MET A 395 1.89 -1.13 -15.69
CA MET A 395 0.42 -1.06 -15.60
C MET A 395 -0.21 -2.45 -15.36
N GLN A 396 0.29 -3.50 -16.03
CA GLN A 396 -0.15 -4.88 -15.79
C GLN A 396 0.27 -5.40 -14.40
N ALA A 397 1.42 -4.96 -13.88
CA ALA A 397 1.85 -5.27 -12.52
C ALA A 397 0.93 -4.61 -11.47
N VAL A 398 0.54 -3.35 -11.69
CA VAL A 398 -0.47 -2.64 -10.88
C VAL A 398 -1.80 -3.40 -10.87
N GLU A 399 -2.30 -3.85 -12.03
CA GLU A 399 -3.49 -4.71 -12.08
C GLU A 399 -3.33 -5.96 -11.20
N ALA A 400 -2.19 -6.66 -11.33
CA ALA A 400 -1.93 -7.86 -10.56
C ALA A 400 -1.92 -7.58 -9.05
N ALA A 401 -1.36 -6.44 -8.62
CA ALA A 401 -1.33 -6.01 -7.23
C ALA A 401 -2.73 -5.66 -6.68
N VAL A 402 -3.56 -4.96 -7.48
CA VAL A 402 -4.97 -4.67 -7.13
C VAL A 402 -5.76 -5.97 -6.95
N LYS A 403 -5.67 -6.90 -7.91
CA LYS A 403 -6.37 -8.20 -7.82
C LYS A 403 -5.88 -9.05 -6.66
N ARG A 404 -4.57 -9.03 -6.40
CA ARG A 404 -3.96 -9.69 -5.23
C ARG A 404 -4.52 -9.09 -3.94
N PHE A 405 -4.70 -7.78 -3.87
CA PHE A 405 -5.29 -7.13 -2.70
C PHE A 405 -6.66 -7.69 -2.33
N TYR A 406 -7.59 -7.69 -3.27
CA TYR A 406 -8.94 -8.18 -3.00
C TYR A 406 -9.00 -9.69 -2.75
N PHE A 407 -8.13 -10.46 -3.42
CA PHE A 407 -7.99 -11.89 -3.13
C PHE A 407 -7.49 -12.14 -1.70
N CYS A 408 -6.41 -11.47 -1.28
CA CYS A 408 -5.84 -11.59 0.06
C CYS A 408 -6.83 -11.11 1.11
N TYR A 409 -7.51 -9.97 0.90
CA TYR A 409 -8.54 -9.47 1.80
C TYR A 409 -9.67 -10.48 2.01
N LYS A 410 -10.11 -11.17 0.95
CA LYS A 410 -11.09 -12.26 1.09
C LYS A 410 -10.59 -13.39 2.00
N GLN A 411 -9.33 -13.80 1.84
CA GLN A 411 -8.73 -14.84 2.69
C GLN A 411 -8.58 -14.37 4.13
N LEU A 412 -8.20 -13.10 4.32
CA LEU A 412 -8.10 -12.46 5.63
C LEU A 412 -9.44 -12.52 6.36
N LEU A 413 -10.55 -12.15 5.71
CA LEU A 413 -11.88 -12.25 6.30
C LEU A 413 -12.21 -13.68 6.75
N ALA A 414 -11.89 -14.69 5.92
CA ALA A 414 -12.12 -16.08 6.28
C ALA A 414 -11.25 -16.55 7.46
N ALA A 415 -10.01 -16.05 7.57
CA ALA A 415 -9.10 -16.37 8.66
C ALA A 415 -9.52 -15.70 9.98
N VAL A 416 -9.94 -14.44 9.94
CA VAL A 416 -10.28 -13.64 11.13
C VAL A 416 -11.71 -13.92 11.61
N MET A 417 -12.68 -14.04 10.69
CA MET A 417 -14.09 -14.23 11.02
C MET A 417 -14.52 -15.72 11.01
N GLY A 418 -13.64 -16.61 10.56
CA GLY A 418 -13.96 -18.03 10.39
C GLY A 418 -14.79 -18.31 9.14
N SER A 419 -14.63 -19.52 8.60
CA SER A 419 -15.22 -19.91 7.32
C SER A 419 -16.74 -20.05 7.32
N LEU A 420 -17.37 -20.24 8.50
CA LEU A 420 -18.84 -20.29 8.61
C LEU A 420 -19.47 -18.91 8.54
N GLU A 421 -18.84 -17.88 9.11
CA GLU A 421 -19.32 -16.50 8.98
C GLU A 421 -18.93 -15.89 7.64
N ALA A 422 -17.75 -16.25 7.10
CA ALA A 422 -17.30 -15.81 5.77
C ALA A 422 -18.05 -16.48 4.61
N LYS A 423 -18.92 -17.47 4.87
CA LYS A 423 -19.94 -17.90 3.92
C LYS A 423 -21.03 -16.83 3.88
N TRP A 424 -20.73 -15.73 3.20
CA TRP A 424 -21.74 -14.77 2.78
C TRP A 424 -22.75 -15.52 1.92
N ASN A 425 -23.93 -15.76 2.48
CA ASN A 425 -24.97 -16.58 1.87
C ASN A 425 -25.51 -15.89 0.61
N ASN A 426 -24.88 -16.14 -0.55
CA ASN A 426 -25.56 -16.16 -1.84
C ASN A 426 -24.68 -16.86 -2.89
N VAL A 427 -24.97 -18.15 -3.11
CA VAL A 427 -24.36 -18.96 -4.18
C VAL A 427 -24.86 -18.53 -5.57
N GLU A 428 -25.87 -17.66 -5.66
CA GLU A 428 -26.53 -17.28 -6.91
C GLU A 428 -26.12 -15.90 -7.47
N SER A 429 -25.50 -15.02 -6.67
CA SER A 429 -24.82 -13.81 -7.15
C SER A 429 -23.39 -13.83 -6.61
N GLY A 430 -22.40 -14.05 -7.47
CA GLY A 430 -21.01 -14.23 -7.03
C GLY A 430 -20.55 -13.13 -6.07
N ASP A 431 -19.84 -13.50 -5.01
CA ASP A 431 -19.34 -12.56 -3.99
C ASP A 431 -18.52 -11.43 -4.64
N LEU A 432 -18.82 -10.17 -4.29
CA LEU A 432 -18.21 -8.97 -4.90
C LEU A 432 -16.68 -9.02 -4.88
N LEU A 433 -16.06 -9.51 -3.78
CA LEU A 433 -14.60 -9.69 -3.72
C LEU A 433 -14.12 -10.71 -4.76
N SER A 434 -14.88 -11.78 -4.94
CA SER A 434 -14.60 -12.79 -5.98
C SER A 434 -14.71 -12.22 -7.38
N GLN A 435 -15.72 -11.39 -7.63
CA GLN A 435 -15.89 -10.77 -8.93
C GLN A 435 -14.71 -9.87 -9.31
N ILE A 436 -14.12 -9.15 -8.35
CA ILE A 436 -12.99 -8.24 -8.62
C ILE A 436 -11.74 -9.01 -9.06
N PHE A 437 -11.34 -10.06 -8.33
CA PHE A 437 -10.12 -10.80 -8.69
C PHE A 437 -10.35 -11.79 -9.84
N GLN A 438 -11.58 -12.26 -10.06
CA GLN A 438 -11.96 -13.10 -11.20
C GLN A 438 -12.29 -12.30 -12.45
N GLU A 439 -12.33 -10.96 -12.36
CA GLU A 439 -12.53 -10.12 -13.53
C GLU A 439 -11.47 -10.45 -14.59
N PRO A 440 -11.84 -10.49 -15.89
CA PRO A 440 -10.87 -10.56 -16.98
C PRO A 440 -9.77 -9.51 -16.84
N THR A 441 -8.66 -9.70 -17.56
CA THR A 441 -7.57 -8.70 -17.47
C THR A 441 -8.07 -7.31 -17.86
N TYR A 442 -7.58 -6.29 -17.16
CA TYR A 442 -7.83 -4.88 -17.49
C TYR A 442 -7.20 -4.51 -18.84
N PHE A 443 -6.20 -5.30 -19.30
CA PHE A 443 -5.42 -5.06 -20.50
C PHE A 443 -5.45 -6.26 -21.48
N PRO A 444 -6.63 -6.66 -21.99
CA PRO A 444 -6.80 -7.89 -22.77
C PRO A 444 -5.97 -7.92 -24.06
N SER A 445 -5.81 -6.79 -24.75
CA SER A 445 -4.98 -6.71 -25.96
C SER A 445 -3.49 -6.88 -25.69
N LEU A 446 -2.99 -6.39 -24.53
CA LEU A 446 -1.58 -6.55 -24.15
C LEU A 446 -1.28 -8.00 -23.78
N ASP A 447 -2.22 -8.67 -23.09
CA ASP A 447 -2.08 -10.08 -22.74
C ASP A 447 -2.12 -10.98 -23.99
N ALA A 448 -3.10 -10.75 -24.89
CA ALA A 448 -3.19 -11.46 -26.15
C ALA A 448 -1.93 -11.29 -27.02
N ALA A 449 -1.37 -10.07 -27.08
CA ALA A 449 -0.14 -9.80 -27.82
C ALA A 449 1.01 -10.72 -27.40
N LYS A 450 1.15 -11.03 -26.11
CA LYS A 450 2.19 -11.92 -25.59
C LYS A 450 2.03 -13.36 -26.07
N THR A 451 0.79 -13.85 -26.21
CA THR A 451 0.53 -15.21 -26.71
C THR A 451 1.10 -15.41 -28.12
N PHE A 452 0.92 -14.42 -29.01
CA PHE A 452 1.38 -14.50 -30.40
C PHE A 452 2.87 -14.20 -30.60
N LEU A 453 3.58 -13.71 -29.57
CA LEU A 453 5.05 -13.60 -29.63
C LEU A 453 5.72 -14.98 -29.63
N GLY A 454 5.15 -15.97 -28.92
CA GLY A 454 5.72 -17.31 -28.76
C GLY A 454 5.52 -18.24 -29.97
N GLU A 455 4.43 -18.07 -30.74
CA GLU A 455 4.11 -18.96 -31.88
C GLU A 455 5.14 -18.92 -33.00
N ARG A 456 5.94 -17.85 -33.11
CA ARG A 456 6.93 -17.68 -34.17
C ARG A 456 8.30 -18.31 -33.87
N TRP A 457 8.59 -18.70 -32.63
CA TRP A 457 9.84 -19.43 -32.31
C TRP A 457 9.72 -20.94 -32.62
N ASN A 458 8.52 -21.40 -32.96
CA ASN A 458 8.22 -22.77 -33.37
C ASN A 458 8.16 -22.96 -34.91
N HIS A 459 8.61 -21.96 -35.69
CA HIS A 459 8.63 -22.00 -37.16
C HIS A 459 10.01 -21.72 -37.75
#